data_AF-A0A1E9A958-F1
#
_entry.id   AF-A0A1E9A958-F1
#
_cell.length_a   1.000
_cell.length_b   1.000
_cell.length_c   1.000
_cell.angle_alpha   90.00
_cell.angle_beta   90.00
_cell.angle_gamma   90.00
#
_symmetry.space_group_name_H-M   'P 1'
#
loop_
_entity.id
_entity.type
_entity.pdbx_description
1 polymer ?
#
loop_
_entity_poly.entity_id
_entity_poly.type
_entity_poly.pdbx_seq_one_letter_code
_entity_poly.pdbx_strand_id
1 'polypeptide(L)'
;MTKEVDEYNHLIKDKQEQVEDLMSEIKQVENLIDEYEDLIHQTEHFNNHLIDRYYDSRMFSAIEENTRAYHSAQHKLMGELSAQQSDIEQSIRQTNDDIDDLERKRNISLQIERERG
;
A
#
# COMPACT_ATOMS: atom_id res chain seq x y z
N MET A 1 15.57 -3.60 36.06
CA MET A 1 15.61 -3.75 34.60
C MET A 1 17.05 -3.55 34.18
N THR A 2 17.62 -4.49 33.43
CA THR A 2 18.97 -4.31 32.88
C THR A 2 18.91 -3.54 31.58
N LYS A 3 20.07 -3.01 31.17
CA LYS A 3 20.28 -2.32 29.92
C LYS A 3 19.83 -3.13 28.68
N GLU A 4 19.92 -4.46 28.71
CA GLU A 4 19.57 -5.33 27.59
C GLU A 4 18.05 -5.43 27.37
N VAL A 5 17.28 -5.60 28.44
CA VAL A 5 15.81 -5.60 28.38
C VAL A 5 15.29 -4.22 27.95
N ASP A 6 15.93 -3.16 28.43
CA ASP A 6 15.60 -1.78 28.04
C ASP A 6 15.90 -1.53 26.55
N GLU A 7 17.02 -2.03 26.03
CA GLU A 7 17.38 -1.99 24.61
C GLU A 7 16.34 -2.73 23.75
N TYR A 8 15.87 -3.91 24.14
CA TYR A 8 14.80 -4.60 23.42
C TYR A 8 13.47 -3.84 23.44
N ASN A 9 13.10 -3.24 24.58
CA ASN A 9 11.88 -2.44 24.68
C ASN A 9 11.91 -1.22 23.75
N HIS A 10 13.06 -0.56 23.64
CA HIS A 10 13.25 0.55 22.71
C HIS A 10 13.10 0.08 21.26
N LEU A 11 13.79 -1.00 20.87
CA LEU A 11 13.72 -1.52 19.51
C LEU A 11 12.30 -1.97 19.11
N ILE A 12 11.57 -2.60 20.04
CA ILE A 12 10.18 -3.01 19.81
C ILE A 12 9.30 -1.78 19.59
N LYS A 13 9.47 -0.73 20.41
CA LYS A 13 8.70 0.51 20.26
C LYS A 13 8.98 1.20 18.93
N ASP A 14 10.25 1.30 18.53
CA ASP A 14 10.64 1.91 17.26
C ASP A 14 10.05 1.12 16.07
N LYS A 15 10.02 -0.21 16.15
CA LYS A 15 9.40 -1.07 15.13
C LYS A 15 7.88 -0.94 15.10
N GLN A 16 7.23 -0.78 16.24
CA GLN A 16 5.79 -0.53 16.31
C GLN A 16 5.42 0.81 15.66
N GLU A 17 6.21 1.86 15.89
CA GLU A 17 6.04 3.16 15.21
C GLU A 17 6.20 3.00 13.69
N GLN A 18 7.18 2.20 13.22
CA GLN A 18 7.32 1.89 11.79
C GLN A 18 6.08 1.18 11.21
N VAL A 19 5.46 0.26 11.95
CA VAL A 19 4.21 -0.39 11.52
C VAL A 19 3.06 0.62 11.42
N GLU A 20 2.93 1.52 12.39
CA GLU A 20 1.91 2.58 12.36
C GLU A 20 2.08 3.51 11.16
N ASP A 21 3.32 3.90 10.85
CA ASP A 21 3.64 4.71 9.67
C ASP A 21 3.27 3.99 8.36
N LEU A 22 3.66 2.72 8.23
CA LEU A 22 3.31 1.88 7.07
C LEU A 22 1.80 1.68 6.93
N MET A 23 1.08 1.52 8.06
CA MET A 23 -0.38 1.45 8.08
C MET A 23 -1.05 2.76 7.65
N SER A 24 -0.44 3.90 7.96
CA SER A 24 -0.90 5.19 7.44
C SER A 24 -0.65 5.29 5.93
N GLU A 25 0.50 4.82 5.46
CA GLU A 25 0.84 4.84 4.03
C GLU A 25 -0.08 3.94 3.19
N ILE A 26 -0.34 2.69 3.62
CA ILE A 26 -1.25 1.80 2.88
C ILE A 26 -2.65 2.41 2.75
N LYS A 27 -3.14 3.06 3.81
CA LYS A 27 -4.43 3.74 3.79
C LYS A 27 -4.46 4.90 2.78
N GLN A 28 -3.34 5.60 2.61
CA GLN A 28 -3.24 6.66 1.60
C GLN A 28 -3.28 6.05 0.19
N VAL A 29 -2.58 4.94 -0.04
CA VAL A 29 -2.61 4.22 -1.32
C VAL A 29 -4.01 3.70 -1.64
N GLU A 30 -4.72 3.13 -0.65
CA GLU A 30 -6.11 2.69 -0.80
C GLU A 30 -7.03 3.84 -1.21
N ASN A 31 -6.95 4.98 -0.54
CA ASN A 31 -7.75 6.15 -0.93
C ASN A 31 -7.43 6.62 -2.35
N LEU A 32 -6.15 6.57 -2.77
CA LEU A 32 -5.76 6.94 -4.13
C LEU A 32 -6.31 5.96 -5.18
N ILE A 33 -6.36 4.67 -4.85
CA ILE A 33 -6.99 3.65 -5.70
C ILE A 33 -8.48 3.97 -5.86
N ASP A 34 -9.19 4.21 -4.75
CA ASP A 34 -10.62 4.54 -4.77
C ASP A 34 -10.92 5.81 -5.60
N GLU A 35 -10.17 6.89 -5.37
CA GLU A 35 -10.30 8.14 -6.13
C GLU A 35 -10.01 7.93 -7.63
N TYR A 36 -9.04 7.06 -7.94
CA TYR A 36 -8.68 6.75 -9.32
C TYR A 36 -9.75 5.89 -10.01
N GLU A 37 -10.35 4.92 -9.30
CA GLU A 37 -11.49 4.14 -9.80
C GLU A 37 -12.68 5.04 -10.12
N ASP A 38 -13.00 6.01 -9.28
CA ASP A 38 -14.07 6.97 -9.57
C ASP A 38 -13.79 7.79 -10.84
N LEU A 39 -12.55 8.25 -11.01
CA LEU A 39 -12.13 8.99 -12.20
C LEU A 39 -12.22 8.12 -13.47
N ILE A 40 -11.84 6.85 -13.38
CA ILE A 40 -11.97 5.85 -14.45
C ILE A 40 -13.42 5.77 -14.90
N HIS A 41 -14.34 5.49 -13.97
CA HIS A 41 -15.75 5.31 -14.30
C HIS A 41 -16.34 6.56 -14.98
N GLN A 42 -16.00 7.75 -14.50
CA GLN A 42 -16.45 9.01 -15.11
C GLN A 42 -15.89 9.21 -16.52
N THR A 43 -14.61 8.89 -16.73
CA THR A 43 -13.94 9.07 -18.01
C THR A 43 -14.42 8.05 -19.04
N GLU A 44 -14.61 6.79 -18.64
CA GLU A 44 -15.19 5.75 -19.50
C GLU A 44 -16.61 6.11 -19.93
N HIS A 45 -17.44 6.58 -19.00
CA HIS A 45 -18.79 7.06 -19.32
C HIS A 45 -18.77 8.20 -20.34
N PHE A 46 -17.86 9.17 -20.16
CA PHE A 46 -17.68 10.27 -21.10
C PHE A 46 -17.21 9.80 -22.48
N ASN A 47 -16.22 8.91 -22.54
CA ASN A 47 -15.70 8.36 -23.78
C ASN A 47 -16.78 7.57 -24.54
N ASN A 48 -17.59 6.78 -23.85
CA ASN A 48 -18.72 6.07 -24.43
C ASN A 48 -19.75 7.05 -25.03
N HIS A 49 -20.07 8.14 -24.33
CA HIS A 49 -20.94 9.19 -24.88
C HIS A 49 -20.36 9.86 -26.13
N LEU A 50 -19.05 10.07 -26.18
CA LEU A 50 -18.38 10.61 -27.38
C LEU A 50 -18.45 9.61 -28.54
N ILE A 51 -18.18 8.33 -28.26
CA ILE A 51 -18.31 7.24 -29.24
C ILE A 51 -19.71 7.22 -29.84
N ASP A 52 -20.76 7.19 -29.00
CA ASP A 52 -22.15 7.15 -29.43
C ASP A 52 -22.54 8.37 -30.28
N ARG A 53 -22.09 9.56 -29.87
CA ARG A 53 -22.42 10.82 -30.54
C ARG A 53 -21.71 11.00 -31.88
N TYR A 54 -20.48 10.51 -31.97
CA TYR A 54 -19.59 10.77 -33.10
C TYR A 54 -19.30 9.54 -33.95
N TYR A 55 -20.01 8.43 -33.74
CA TYR A 55 -19.85 7.15 -34.42
C TYR A 55 -19.71 7.28 -35.95
N ASP A 56 -20.63 8.02 -36.59
CA ASP A 56 -20.63 8.23 -38.05
C ASP A 56 -19.78 9.42 -38.51
N SER A 57 -19.05 10.06 -37.59
CA SER A 57 -18.25 11.23 -37.89
C SER A 57 -16.80 10.87 -38.19
N ARG A 58 -16.08 11.76 -38.88
CA ARG A 58 -14.63 11.65 -39.08
C ARG A 58 -13.83 11.70 -37.77
N MET A 59 -14.45 12.11 -36.66
CA MET A 59 -13.81 12.18 -35.35
C MET A 59 -13.81 10.84 -34.61
N PHE A 60 -14.61 9.86 -35.06
CA PHE A 60 -14.76 8.57 -34.40
C PHE A 60 -13.42 7.87 -34.14
N SER A 61 -12.57 7.74 -35.17
CA SER A 61 -11.28 7.07 -35.04
C SER A 61 -10.35 7.75 -34.04
N ALA A 62 -10.38 9.09 -33.95
CA ALA A 62 -9.58 9.82 -32.96
C ALA A 62 -10.09 9.60 -31.53
N ILE A 63 -11.42 9.48 -31.35
CA ILE A 63 -12.04 9.18 -30.06
C ILE A 63 -11.70 7.75 -29.63
N GLU A 64 -11.76 6.78 -30.54
CA GLU A 64 -11.36 5.39 -30.25
C GLU A 64 -9.89 5.29 -29.88
N GLU A 65 -9.00 5.97 -30.61
CA GLU A 65 -7.57 5.98 -30.31
C GLU A 65 -7.29 6.59 -28.93
N ASN A 66 -7.94 7.71 -28.61
CA ASN A 66 -7.82 8.34 -27.29
C ASN A 66 -8.33 7.42 -26.17
N THR A 67 -9.45 6.74 -26.38
CA THR A 67 -10.02 5.79 -25.42
C THR A 67 -9.06 4.62 -25.16
N ARG A 68 -8.44 4.07 -26.21
CA ARG A 68 -7.43 3.01 -26.06
C ARG A 68 -6.18 3.50 -25.31
N ALA A 69 -5.70 4.69 -25.64
CA ALA A 69 -4.56 5.29 -24.94
C ALA A 69 -4.86 5.52 -23.45
N TYR A 70 -6.07 5.98 -23.14
CA TYR A 70 -6.54 6.16 -21.77
C TYR A 70 -6.55 4.83 -20.99
N HIS A 71 -7.17 3.77 -21.53
CA HIS A 71 -7.19 2.46 -20.88
C HIS A 71 -5.78 1.87 -20.69
N SER A 72 -4.88 2.09 -21.64
CA SER A 72 -3.48 1.65 -21.49
C SER A 72 -2.78 2.37 -20.35
N ALA A 73 -3.00 3.67 -20.19
CA ALA A 73 -2.42 4.44 -19.08
C ALA A 73 -3.04 4.04 -17.74
N GLN A 74 -4.36 3.82 -17.74
CA GLN A 74 -5.12 3.34 -16.59
C GLN A 74 -4.60 2.01 -16.05
N HIS A 75 -4.49 0.99 -16.90
CA HIS A 75 -3.98 -0.31 -16.48
C HIS A 75 -2.58 -0.24 -15.91
N LYS A 76 -1.73 0.61 -16.49
CA LYS A 76 -0.37 0.81 -15.99
C LYS A 76 -0.38 1.43 -14.60
N LEU A 77 -1.09 2.54 -14.41
CA LEU A 77 -1.12 3.23 -13.12
C LEU A 77 -1.74 2.37 -12.02
N MET A 78 -2.85 1.69 -12.31
CA MET A 78 -3.47 0.80 -11.35
C MET A 78 -2.55 -0.36 -10.97
N GLY A 79 -1.80 -0.90 -11.94
CA GLY A 79 -0.77 -1.90 -11.66
C GLY A 79 0.36 -1.40 -10.75
N GLU A 80 0.78 -0.14 -10.93
CA GLU A 80 1.79 0.49 -10.07
C GLU A 80 1.25 0.70 -8.64
N LEU A 81 0.01 1.16 -8.49
CA LEU A 81 -0.65 1.33 -7.18
C LEU A 81 -0.84 0.00 -6.45
N SER A 82 -1.33 -1.04 -7.15
CA SER A 82 -1.48 -2.38 -6.56
C SER A 82 -0.14 -2.99 -6.16
N ALA A 83 0.92 -2.76 -6.94
CA ALA A 83 2.27 -3.20 -6.57
C ALA A 83 2.76 -2.49 -5.31
N GLN A 84 2.59 -1.17 -5.22
CA GLN A 84 2.95 -0.39 -4.03
C GLN A 84 2.17 -0.86 -2.79
N GLN A 85 0.86 -1.11 -2.91
CA GLN A 85 0.04 -1.65 -1.82
C GLN A 85 0.61 -3.00 -1.33
N SER A 86 0.88 -3.92 -2.26
CA SER A 86 1.46 -5.24 -1.93
C SER A 86 2.82 -5.13 -1.24
N ASP A 87 3.68 -4.21 -1.67
CA ASP A 87 5.01 -4.00 -1.10
C ASP A 87 4.93 -3.46 0.34
N ILE A 88 3.98 -2.55 0.61
CA ILE A 88 3.72 -2.02 1.96
C ILE A 88 3.16 -3.14 2.85
N GLU A 89 2.19 -3.92 2.39
CA GLU A 89 1.65 -5.07 3.13
C GLU A 89 2.72 -6.10 3.47
N GLN A 90 3.64 -6.35 2.54
CA GLN A 90 4.78 -7.23 2.80
C GLN A 90 5.71 -6.62 3.86
N SER A 91 6.01 -5.32 3.78
CA SER A 91 6.84 -4.62 4.76
C SER A 91 6.23 -4.62 6.16
N ILE A 92 4.90 -4.43 6.28
CA ILE A 92 4.16 -4.54 7.55
C ILE A 92 4.32 -5.94 8.14
N ARG A 93 4.13 -7.00 7.33
CA ARG A 93 4.30 -8.39 7.79
C ARG A 93 5.72 -8.66 8.30
N GLN A 94 6.73 -8.27 7.54
CA GLN A 94 8.14 -8.44 7.94
C GLN A 94 8.48 -7.68 9.22
N THR A 95 7.96 -6.46 9.36
CA THR A 95 8.20 -5.65 10.57
C THR A 95 7.51 -6.23 11.80
N ASN A 96 6.32 -6.83 11.64
CA ASN A 96 5.66 -7.55 12.72
C ASN A 96 6.41 -8.84 13.10
N ASP A 97 6.94 -9.59 12.12
CA ASP A 97 7.78 -10.77 12.39
C ASP A 97 9.05 -10.37 13.17
N ASP A 98 9.68 -9.24 12.82
CA ASP A 98 10.81 -8.68 13.57
C ASP A 98 10.44 -8.35 15.03
N ILE A 99 9.25 -7.76 15.26
CA ILE A 99 8.74 -7.46 16.59
C ILE A 99 8.60 -8.74 17.41
N ASP A 100 7.95 -9.77 16.85
CA ASP A 100 7.75 -11.06 17.52
C ASP A 100 9.07 -11.72 17.93
N ASP A 101 10.09 -11.64 17.06
CA ASP A 101 11.43 -12.15 17.35
C ASP A 101 12.13 -11.34 18.45
N LEU A 102 11.99 -10.01 18.46
CA LEU A 102 12.50 -9.16 19.53
C LEU A 102 11.79 -9.45 20.86
N GLU A 103 10.47 -9.67 20.84
CA GLU A 103 9.69 -10.02 22.03
C GLU A 103 10.15 -11.35 22.63
N ARG A 104 10.40 -12.36 21.78
CA ARG A 104 10.94 -13.66 22.21
C ARG A 104 12.31 -13.50 22.87
N LYS A 105 13.22 -12.74 22.26
CA LYS A 105 14.55 -12.47 22.82
C LYS A 105 14.46 -11.73 24.17
N ARG A 106 13.64 -10.68 24.25
CA ARG A 106 13.36 -9.95 25.49
C ARG A 106 12.87 -10.88 26.59
N ASN A 107 11.94 -11.79 26.28
CA ASN A 107 11.38 -12.72 27.25
C ASN A 107 12.40 -13.73 27.77
N ILE A 108 13.30 -14.22 26.90
CA ILE A 108 14.43 -15.08 27.32
C ILE A 108 15.36 -14.31 28.26
N SER A 109 15.76 -13.08 27.92
CA SER A 109 16.64 -12.27 28.78
C SER A 109 15.99 -11.98 30.13
N LEU A 110 14.68 -11.66 30.16
CA LEU A 110 13.90 -11.51 31.39
C LEU A 110 13.88 -12.78 32.26
N GLN A 111 13.78 -13.97 31.65
CA GLN A 111 13.80 -15.24 32.37
C GLN A 111 15.18 -15.51 32.98
N ILE A 112 16.25 -15.31 32.21
CA ILE A 112 17.63 -15.47 32.70
C ILE A 112 17.90 -14.54 33.88
N GLU A 113 17.40 -13.30 33.85
CA GLU A 113 17.51 -12.36 34.97
C GLU A 113 16.79 -12.86 36.23
N ARG A 114 15.57 -13.39 36.09
CA ARG A 114 14.80 -13.94 37.20
C ARG A 114 15.44 -15.17 37.83
N GLU A 115 16.19 -15.95 37.06
CA GLU A 115 16.92 -17.13 37.55
C GLU A 115 18.27 -16.76 38.21
N ARG A 116 18.80 -15.55 37.97
CA ARG A 116 20.08 -15.05 38.52
C ARG A 116 19.93 -14.11 39.73
N GLY A 117 18.74 -13.58 39.97
CA GLY A 117 18.40 -12.74 41.14
C GLY A 117 17.89 -13.58 42.30
#